data_AF-A0A354V3Q8-F1
#
_entry.id   AF-A0A354V3Q8-F1
#
_cell.length_a   1.000
_cell.length_b   1.000
_cell.length_c   1.000
_cell.angle_alpha   90.00
_cell.angle_beta   90.00
_cell.angle_gamma   90.00
#
_symmetry.space_group_name_H-M   'P 1'
#
loop_
_entity.id
_entity.type
_entity.pdbx_description
1 polymer ?
#
loop_
_entity_poly.entity_id
_entity_poly.type
_entity_poly.pdbx_seq_one_letter_code
_entity_poly.pdbx_strand_id
1 'polypeptide(L)' 'MSIDRAVMAFAGFMVLVSAALVWLYSPWWLLLTAFVGLNLIQASFTGFCPAAMFFKAIGARPGNAFN' A
#
# COMPACT_ATOMS: atom_id res chain seq x y z
N MET A 1 -2.77 15.67 3.91
CA MET A 1 -2.60 14.22 4.04
C MET A 1 -1.11 13.97 4.15
N SER A 2 -0.63 13.42 5.26
CA SER A 2 0.73 12.92 5.35
C SER A 2 0.85 11.67 4.46
N ILE A 3 2.04 11.44 3.88
CA ILE A 3 2.27 10.28 2.99
C ILE A 3 1.92 8.98 3.71
N ASP A 4 2.18 8.86 5.01
CA ASP A 4 1.77 7.71 5.84
C ASP A 4 0.27 7.42 5.80
N ARG A 5 -0.58 8.44 5.96
CA ARG A 5 -2.04 8.27 5.87
C ARG A 5 -2.50 7.92 4.45
N ALA A 6 -1.88 8.51 3.43
CA ALA A 6 -2.22 8.20 2.04
C ALA A 6 -1.85 6.75 1.67
N VAL A 7 -0.68 6.28 2.11
CA VAL A 7 -0.21 4.91 1.91
C VAL A 7 -1.08 3.91 2.67
N MET A 8 -1.46 4.19 3.93
CA MET A 8 -2.37 3.33 4.69
C MET A 8 -3.75 3.21 4.01
N ALA A 9 -4.32 4.33 3.54
CA ALA A 9 -5.61 4.31 2.84
C ALA A 9 -5.53 3.54 1.51
N PHE A 10 -4.46 3.73 0.74
CA PHE A 10 -4.24 3.02 -0.52
C PHE A 10 -4.05 1.51 -0.30
N ALA A 11 -3.30 1.12 0.72
CA ALA A 11 -3.10 -0.28 1.08
C ALA A 11 -4.42 -0.95 1.46
N GLY A 12 -5.22 -0.32 2.32
CA GLY A 12 -6.55 -0.82 2.70
C GLY A 12 -7.48 -0.96 1.50
N PHE A 13 -7.48 0.02 0.59
CA PHE A 13 -8.26 -0.06 -0.65
C PHE A 13 -7.83 -1.24 -1.54
N MET A 14 -6.53 -1.42 -1.76
CA MET A 14 -5.98 -2.54 -2.53
C MET A 14 -6.35 -3.91 -1.94
N VAL A 15 -6.38 -4.03 -0.61
CA VAL A 15 -6.79 -5.26 0.09
C VAL A 15 -8.28 -5.53 -0.14
N LEU A 16 -9.15 -4.52 -0.02
CA LEU A 16 -10.59 -4.68 -0.26
C LEU A 16 -10.90 -5.05 -1.72
N VAL A 17 -10.23 -4.42 -2.68
CA VAL A 17 -10.34 -4.77 -4.10
C VAL A 17 -9.91 -6.21 -4.34
N SER A 18 -8.77 -6.61 -3.78
CA SER A 18 -8.28 -7.99 -3.91
C SER A 18 -9.25 -8.99 -3.29
N ALA A 19 -9.81 -8.68 -2.11
CA ALA A 19 -10.79 -9.54 -1.45
C ALA A 19 -12.08 -9.70 -2.28
N ALA A 20 -12.57 -8.62 -2.88
CA ALA A 20 -13.72 -8.68 -3.79
C ALA A 20 -13.41 -9.53 -5.04
N LEU A 21 -12.22 -9.40 -5.62
CA LEU A 21 -11.83 -10.19 -6.79
C LEU A 21 -11.52 -11.65 -6.48
N VAL A 22 -11.07 -11.98 -5.27
CA VAL A 22 -11.01 -13.37 -4.78
C VAL A 22 -12.39 -14.02 -4.83
N TRP A 23 -13.41 -13.30 -4.39
CA TRP A 23 -14.78 -13.80 -4.33
C TRP A 23 -15.45 -13.87 -5.72
N LEU A 24 -15.16 -12.91 -6.60
CA LEU A 24 -15.81 -12.79 -7.91
C LEU A 24 -15.12 -13.56 -9.04
N TYR A 25 -13.80 -13.79 -8.96
CA TYR A 25 -13.02 -14.36 -10.05
C TYR A 25 -12.25 -15.61 -9.64
N SER A 26 -11.29 -15.49 -8.73
CA SER A 26 -10.42 -16.62 -8.38
C SER A 26 -9.54 -16.33 -7.16
N PRO A 27 -9.24 -17.34 -6.31
CA PRO A 27 -8.33 -17.20 -5.18
C PRO A 27 -6.90 -16.76 -5.53
N TRP A 28 -6.49 -16.83 -6.81
CA TRP A 28 -5.20 -16.31 -7.26
C TRP A 28 -4.99 -14.81 -6.96
N TRP A 29 -6.06 -14.04 -6.74
CA TRP A 29 -5.99 -12.63 -6.31
C TRP A 29 -5.37 -12.44 -4.91
N LEU A 30 -5.26 -13.50 -4.10
CA LEU A 30 -4.50 -13.47 -2.85
C LEU A 30 -3.01 -13.18 -3.05
N LEU A 31 -2.44 -13.49 -4.22
CA LEU A 31 -1.07 -13.11 -4.55
C LEU A 31 -0.90 -11.59 -4.60
N LEU A 32 -1.91 -10.85 -5.08
CA LEU A 32 -1.89 -9.40 -5.10
C LEU A 32 -1.95 -8.84 -3.67
N THR A 33 -2.84 -9.38 -2.83
CA THR A 33 -2.91 -9.05 -1.40
C THR A 33 -1.58 -9.33 -0.70
N ALA A 34 -0.97 -10.50 -0.96
CA ALA A 34 0.31 -10.89 -0.38
C ALA A 34 1.42 -9.94 -0.82
N PHE A 35 1.47 -9.57 -2.10
CA PHE A 35 2.44 -8.60 -2.61
C PHE A 35 2.30 -7.24 -1.92
N VAL A 36 1.08 -6.70 -1.80
CA VAL A 36 0.81 -5.43 -1.11
C VAL A 36 1.22 -5.52 0.37
N GLY A 37 0.90 -6.63 1.05
CA GLY A 37 1.29 -6.87 2.43
C GLY A 37 2.81 -6.93 2.63
N LEU A 38 3.52 -7.62 1.73
CA LEU A 38 4.98 -7.76 1.78
C LEU A 38 5.67 -6.39 1.58
N ASN A 39 5.14 -5.56 0.68
CA ASN A 39 5.60 -4.18 0.50
C ASN A 39 5.34 -3.30 1.73
N LEU A 40 4.22 -3.49 2.45
CA LEU A 40 3.95 -2.78 3.70
C LEU A 40 4.90 -3.22 4.82
N ILE A 41 5.15 -4.52 4.94
CA ILE A 41 6.10 -5.06 5.92
C ILE A 41 7.48 -4.47 5.63
N GLN A 42 7.95 -4.52 4.39
CA GLN A 42 9.25 -3.95 4.01
C GLN A 42 9.30 -2.44 4.32
N ALA A 43 8.24 -1.70 4.02
CA ALA A 43 8.15 -0.27 4.34
C ALA A 43 8.20 0.01 5.85
N SER A 44 7.64 -0.85 6.69
CA SER A 44 7.66 -0.69 8.15
C SER A 44 9.07 -0.82 8.75
N PHE A 45 9.93 -1.64 8.13
CA PHE A 45 11.32 -1.84 8.59
C PHE A 45 12.33 -0.89 7.93
N THR A 46 12.11 -0.55 6.66
CA THR A 46 13.09 0.22 5.88
C THR A 46 12.70 1.68 5.66
N GLY A 47 11.46 2.07 5.97
CA GLY A 47 10.90 3.37 5.57
C GLY A 47 10.77 3.52 4.05
N PHE A 48 11.07 2.48 3.27
CA PHE A 48 11.06 2.52 1.81
C PHE A 48 9.75 1.93 1.31
N CYS A 49 8.76 2.78 1.04
CA CYS A 49 7.51 2.36 0.41
C CYS A 49 7.45 2.92 -1.03
N PRO A 50 7.35 2.09 -2.08
CA PRO A 50 7.18 2.59 -3.45
C PRO A 50 5.91 3.42 -3.61
N ALA A 51 4.85 3.12 -2.84
CA ALA A 51 3.66 3.97 -2.77
C ALA A 51 3.97 5.33 -2.12
N ALA A 52 4.83 5.39 -1.12
CA ALA A 52 5.28 6.66 -0.54
C ALA A 52 6.08 7.49 -1.56
N MET A 53 6.93 6.86 -2.36
CA MET A 53 7.65 7.54 -3.45
C MET A 53 6.71 8.08 -4.52
N PHE A 54 5.69 7.29 -4.90
CA PHE A 54 4.65 7.74 -5.84
C PHE A 54 3.87 8.93 -5.28
N PHE A 55 3.42 8.86 -4.02
CA PHE A 55 2.74 9.97 -3.35
C PHE A 55 3.65 11.21 -3.17
N LYS A 56 4.95 11.02 -2.93
CA LYS A 56 5.95 12.09 -2.88
C LYS A 56 6.13 12.75 -4.25
N ALA A 57 6.12 11.96 -5.33
CA ALA A 57 6.25 12.46 -6.70
C ALA A 57 5.04 13.29 -7.16
N ILE A 58 3.83 12.99 -6.68
CA ILE A 58 2.62 13.79 -6.93
C ILE A 58 2.44 14.97 -5.96
N GLY A 59 3.46 15.30 -5.15
CA GLY A 59 3.49 16.49 -4.30
C GLY A 59 2.87 16.33 -2.91
N ALA A 60 2.61 15.10 -2.44
CA ALA A 60 2.17 14.89 -1.06
C ALA A 60 3.33 15.14 -0.07
N ARG A 61 3.05 15.80 1.06
CA ARG A 61 4.07 16.12 2.07
C ARG A 61 4.47 14.87 2.85
N PRO A 62 5.76 14.51 2.91
CA PRO A 62 6.23 13.41 3.75
C PRO A 62 5.84 13.68 5.21
N GLY A 63 5.26 12.68 5.85
CA GLY A 63 5.01 12.71 7.30
C GLY A 63 6.09 11.92 8.03
N ASN A 64 6.01 11.91 9.36
CA ASN A 64 7.08 11.42 10.25
C ASN A 64 7.52 9.97 10.01
N ALA A 65 6.70 9.13 9.37
CA ALA A 65 7.06 7.74 9.06
C ALA A 65 7.96 7.58 7.82
N PHE A 66 8.03 8.61 6.98
CA PHE A 66 8.81 8.63 5.73
C PHE A 66 9.64 9.92 5.65
N ASN A 67 10.44 10.18 6.70
CA ASN A 67 11.32 11.34 6.81
C ASN A 67 12.58 11.15 5.94
#